data_AF-A0A182SDU2-F1
#
_entry.id   AF-A0A182SDU2-F1
#
_cell.length_a   1.000
_cell.length_b   1.000
_cell.length_c   1.000
_cell.angle_alpha   90.00
_cell.angle_beta   90.00
_cell.angle_gamma   90.00
#
_symmetry.space_group_name_H-M   'P 1'
#
loop_
_entity.id
_entity.type
_entity.pdbx_description
1 polymer ?
#
loop_
_entity_poly.entity_id
_entity_poly.type
_entity_poly.pdbx_seq_one_letter_code
_entity_poly.pdbx_strand_id
1 'polypeptide(L)'
;MASEEVQLEETLRKAIDDTSDNRQQTRINAYELICEILMHNYIPDSLANRKMTLLSSLERSMRKGREKEQIIATKTIPLLMVQSETTQDVSEEFVKMLKPTLISITYDFKNANCSKLSTISNKFQAKEDLKQQRLIFRDVLHYLREGVTPDIRIKFEDETLLLDSWTIHHQYACLRNVLASGMNVHLKENLLIRDILTLGPKVSKLEKRFEKILKLEQRASNEVASKNRSIARGKERDKRFASLE
;
A
#
# COMPACT_ATOMS: atom_id res chain seq x y z
N MET A 1 5.12 -7.55 -19.23
CA MET A 1 5.43 -8.31 -18.01
C MET A 1 6.94 -8.37 -17.82
N ALA A 2 7.68 -9.39 -18.29
CA ALA A 2 9.14 -9.48 -18.03
C ALA A 2 9.99 -8.34 -18.63
N SER A 3 9.63 -7.80 -19.79
CA SER A 3 10.35 -6.66 -20.40
C SER A 3 10.09 -5.32 -19.69
N GLU A 4 8.91 -5.17 -19.07
CA GLU A 4 8.53 -3.94 -18.38
C GLU A 4 9.13 -3.90 -16.97
N GLU A 5 9.20 -5.05 -16.29
CA GLU A 5 9.89 -5.19 -15.00
C GLU A 5 11.38 -4.85 -15.13
N VAL A 6 12.07 -5.38 -16.15
CA VAL A 6 13.49 -5.08 -16.40
C VAL A 6 13.71 -3.59 -16.70
N GLN A 7 12.84 -2.97 -17.50
CA GLN A 7 12.92 -1.52 -17.78
C GLN A 7 12.71 -0.67 -16.53
N LEU A 8 11.79 -1.07 -15.66
CA LEU A 8 11.49 -0.36 -14.43
C LEU A 8 12.65 -0.49 -13.42
N GLU A 9 13.28 -1.67 -13.32
CA GLU A 9 14.49 -1.87 -12.52
C GLU A 9 15.67 -1.03 -13.02
N GLU A 10 15.88 -0.95 -14.33
CA GLU A 10 16.92 -0.14 -14.93
C GLU A 10 16.66 1.36 -14.70
N THR A 11 15.41 1.78 -14.81
CA THR A 11 14.98 3.15 -14.52
C THR A 11 15.21 3.50 -13.05
N LEU A 12 14.84 2.60 -12.12
CA LEU A 12 15.09 2.78 -10.69
C LEU A 12 16.59 2.83 -10.39
N ARG A 13 17.41 2.00 -11.05
CA ARG A 13 18.86 2.03 -10.89
C ARG A 13 19.43 3.39 -11.27
N LYS A 14 19.08 3.87 -12.45
CA LYS A 14 19.54 5.16 -12.95
C LYS A 14 19.11 6.30 -12.03
N ALA A 15 17.88 6.26 -11.53
CA ALA A 15 17.38 7.23 -10.57
C ALA A 15 18.20 7.23 -9.27
N ILE A 16 18.56 6.06 -8.73
CA ILE A 16 19.41 5.95 -7.54
C ILE A 16 20.80 6.54 -7.82
N ASP A 17 21.40 6.27 -8.98
CA ASP A 17 22.72 6.83 -9.34
C ASP A 17 22.65 8.37 -9.44
N ASP A 18 21.55 8.90 -10.01
CA ASP A 18 21.29 10.33 -10.15
C ASP A 18 21.08 11.05 -8.79
N THR A 19 20.77 10.33 -7.69
CA THR A 19 20.72 10.92 -6.35
C THR A 19 22.09 11.39 -5.84
N SER A 20 23.17 10.88 -6.41
CA SER A 20 24.55 11.30 -6.08
C SER A 20 25.09 12.40 -6.99
N ASP A 21 24.28 12.91 -7.94
CA ASP A 21 24.70 13.94 -8.89
C ASP A 21 25.05 15.28 -8.21
N ASN A 22 25.97 16.03 -8.83
CA ASN A 22 26.40 17.33 -8.31
C ASN A 22 25.29 18.38 -8.36
N ARG A 23 24.41 18.33 -9.36
CA ARG A 23 23.33 19.31 -9.56
C ARG A 23 22.14 18.96 -8.67
N GLN A 24 21.71 19.96 -7.90
CA GLN A 24 20.58 19.80 -6.98
C GLN A 24 19.27 19.42 -7.68
N GLN A 25 18.98 20.03 -8.83
CA GLN A 25 17.73 19.75 -9.54
C GLN A 25 17.67 18.30 -10.02
N THR A 26 18.81 17.73 -10.46
CA THR A 26 18.90 16.32 -10.84
C THR A 26 18.57 15.41 -9.66
N ARG A 27 19.14 15.69 -8.48
CA ARG A 27 18.84 14.92 -7.25
C ARG A 27 17.37 15.01 -6.85
N ILE A 28 16.75 16.19 -6.94
CA ILE A 28 15.31 16.37 -6.64
C ILE A 28 14.46 15.50 -7.58
N ASN A 29 14.70 15.60 -8.89
CA ASN A 29 13.96 14.83 -9.89
C ASN A 29 14.18 13.31 -9.70
N ALA A 30 15.38 12.90 -9.31
CA ALA A 30 15.70 11.52 -8.98
C ALA A 30 14.87 11.01 -7.79
N TYR A 31 14.78 11.77 -6.69
CA TYR A 31 13.95 11.38 -5.54
C TYR A 31 12.45 11.38 -5.85
N GLU A 32 11.96 12.31 -6.67
CA GLU A 32 10.57 12.31 -7.14
C GLU A 32 10.28 11.03 -7.92
N LEU A 33 11.15 10.66 -8.87
CA LEU A 33 11.01 9.44 -9.65
C LEU A 33 11.07 8.18 -8.77
N ILE A 34 11.99 8.12 -7.80
CA ILE A 34 12.06 7.02 -6.84
C ILE A 34 10.76 6.92 -6.04
N CYS A 35 10.22 8.05 -5.57
CA CYS A 35 8.95 8.06 -4.84
C CYS A 35 7.81 7.49 -5.69
N GLU A 36 7.66 7.94 -6.93
CA GLU A 36 6.62 7.45 -7.85
C GLU A 36 6.76 5.94 -8.10
N ILE A 37 7.99 5.46 -8.33
CA ILE A 37 8.25 4.03 -8.56
C ILE A 37 7.90 3.20 -7.33
N LEU A 38 8.42 3.55 -6.14
CA LEU A 38 8.22 2.79 -4.91
C LEU A 38 6.79 2.90 -4.36
N MET A 39 6.08 3.98 -4.69
CA MET A 39 4.67 4.13 -4.36
C MET A 39 3.83 3.11 -5.13
N HIS A 40 4.07 2.98 -6.43
CA HIS A 40 3.22 2.20 -7.32
C HIS A 40 3.64 0.75 -7.52
N ASN A 41 4.84 0.37 -7.09
CA ASN A 41 5.39 -0.97 -7.35
C ASN A 41 6.05 -1.51 -6.09
N TYR A 42 5.87 -2.80 -5.83
CA TYR A 42 6.55 -3.50 -4.74
C TYR A 42 7.74 -4.28 -5.29
N ILE A 43 8.96 -3.87 -4.92
CA ILE A 43 10.21 -4.35 -5.55
C ILE A 43 11.33 -4.49 -4.49
N PRO A 44 11.17 -5.43 -3.55
CA PRO A 44 12.14 -5.61 -2.46
C PRO A 44 13.50 -6.12 -2.95
N ASP A 45 13.53 -7.02 -3.93
CA ASP A 45 14.74 -7.70 -4.40
C ASP A 45 15.73 -6.76 -5.10
N SER A 46 15.25 -5.99 -6.06
CA SER A 46 16.07 -5.05 -6.85
C SER A 46 16.58 -3.88 -5.99
N LEU A 47 15.88 -3.60 -4.89
CA LEU A 47 16.27 -2.59 -3.91
C LEU A 47 17.29 -3.12 -2.89
N ALA A 48 17.24 -4.41 -2.53
CA ALA A 48 18.05 -5.01 -1.47
C ALA A 48 19.54 -4.65 -1.53
N ASN A 49 20.17 -4.77 -2.70
CA ASN A 49 21.59 -4.48 -2.89
C ASN A 49 21.94 -2.98 -2.94
N ARG A 50 20.95 -2.09 -2.98
CA ARG A 50 21.13 -0.64 -3.17
C ARG A 50 20.57 0.19 -2.02
N LYS A 51 19.92 -0.44 -1.04
CA LYS A 51 19.37 0.20 0.16
C LYS A 51 20.41 1.08 0.86
N MET A 52 21.64 0.57 1.04
CA MET A 52 22.71 1.30 1.73
C MET A 52 23.16 2.56 0.98
N THR A 53 23.28 2.46 -0.35
CA THR A 53 23.65 3.60 -1.22
C THR A 53 22.58 4.69 -1.22
N LEU A 54 21.31 4.28 -1.35
CA LEU A 54 20.18 5.20 -1.28
C LEU A 54 20.09 5.84 0.12
N LEU A 55 20.29 5.06 1.18
CA LEU A 55 20.27 5.56 2.56
C LEU A 55 21.37 6.61 2.80
N SER A 56 22.59 6.35 2.33
CA SER A 56 23.71 7.28 2.41
C SER A 56 23.43 8.58 1.62
N SER A 57 22.78 8.44 0.45
CA SER A 57 22.39 9.59 -0.38
C SER A 57 21.29 10.42 0.31
N LEU A 58 20.30 9.76 0.92
CA LEU A 58 19.25 10.39 1.71
C LEU A 58 19.82 11.14 2.92
N GLU A 59 20.74 10.54 3.68
CA GLU A 59 21.43 11.20 4.79
C GLU A 59 22.12 12.49 4.33
N ARG A 60 22.89 12.39 3.23
CA ARG A 60 23.58 13.54 2.63
C ARG A 60 22.62 14.63 2.19
N SER A 61 21.54 14.28 1.49
CA SER A 61 20.53 15.23 0.98
C SER A 61 19.73 15.88 2.10
N MET A 62 19.45 15.17 3.20
CA MET A 62 18.84 15.78 4.38
C MET A 62 19.79 16.76 5.06
N ARG A 63 21.08 16.41 5.17
CA ARG A 63 22.08 17.23 5.88
C ARG A 63 22.53 18.47 5.10
N LYS A 64 22.73 18.33 3.79
CA LYS A 64 23.34 19.37 2.93
C LYS A 64 22.41 19.92 1.85
N GLY A 65 21.26 19.30 1.63
CA GLY A 65 20.28 19.75 0.64
C GLY A 65 19.58 21.04 1.05
N ARG A 66 18.92 21.69 0.09
CA ARG A 66 18.01 22.82 0.37
C ARG A 66 16.61 22.28 0.68
N GLU A 67 15.72 23.15 1.17
CA GLU A 67 14.37 22.82 1.64
C GLU A 67 13.62 21.81 0.73
N LYS A 68 13.51 22.05 -0.58
CA LYS A 68 12.82 21.14 -1.50
C LYS A 68 13.45 19.75 -1.57
N GLU A 69 14.78 19.67 -1.60
CA GLU A 69 15.53 18.41 -1.60
C GLU A 69 15.39 17.66 -0.27
N GLN A 70 15.43 18.38 0.85
CA GLN A 70 15.24 17.81 2.18
C GLN A 70 13.83 17.23 2.33
N ILE A 71 12.80 17.93 1.85
CA ILE A 71 11.41 17.47 1.91
C ILE A 71 11.23 16.18 1.11
N ILE A 72 11.70 16.13 -0.14
CA ILE A 72 11.50 14.94 -0.98
C ILE A 72 12.35 13.75 -0.48
N ALA A 73 13.57 13.99 0.00
CA ALA A 73 14.38 12.95 0.65
C ALA A 73 13.66 12.40 1.89
N THR A 74 13.09 13.27 2.73
CA THR A 74 12.32 12.86 3.92
C THR A 74 11.06 12.06 3.55
N LYS A 75 10.41 12.38 2.42
CA LYS A 75 9.26 11.61 1.91
C LYS A 75 9.66 10.24 1.35
N THR A 76 10.89 10.08 0.86
CA THR A 76 11.39 8.82 0.30
C THR A 76 11.68 7.78 1.40
N ILE A 77 12.07 8.23 2.60
CA ILE A 77 12.36 7.41 3.79
C ILE A 77 11.26 6.39 4.12
N PRO A 78 9.99 6.79 4.36
CA PRO A 78 8.96 5.83 4.72
C PRO A 78 8.64 4.85 3.58
N LEU A 79 8.76 5.27 2.32
CA LEU A 79 8.61 4.38 1.16
C LEU A 79 9.70 3.30 1.13
N LEU A 80 10.95 3.68 1.39
CA LEU A 80 12.08 2.73 1.49
C LEU A 80 11.90 1.72 2.63
N MET A 81 11.35 2.17 3.76
CA MET A 81 11.07 1.29 4.90
C MET A 81 9.95 0.30 4.60
N VAL A 82 8.86 0.74 3.97
CA VAL A 82 7.74 -0.13 3.56
C VAL A 82 8.17 -1.20 2.55
N GLN A 83 9.16 -0.90 1.71
CA GLN A 83 9.74 -1.83 0.74
C GLN A 83 10.72 -2.83 1.38
N SER A 84 11.08 -2.64 2.65
CA SER A 84 12.02 -3.50 3.35
C SER A 84 11.27 -4.53 4.16
N GLU A 85 11.10 -5.73 3.58
CA GLU A 85 10.24 -6.80 4.13
C GLU A 85 10.56 -7.21 5.55
N THR A 86 11.83 -7.41 5.90
CA THR A 86 12.25 -7.78 7.26
C THR A 86 13.76 -7.99 7.26
N THR A 87 14.49 -7.02 7.79
CA THR A 87 15.83 -7.26 8.35
C THR A 87 15.93 -6.33 9.52
N GLN A 88 16.00 -6.88 10.75
CA GLN A 88 16.29 -6.10 11.95
C GLN A 88 17.50 -5.17 11.72
N ASP A 89 18.46 -5.62 10.92
CA ASP A 89 19.67 -4.88 10.51
C ASP A 89 19.39 -3.54 9.82
N VAL A 90 18.52 -3.50 8.79
CA VAL A 90 18.21 -2.24 8.09
C VAL A 90 17.48 -1.28 9.02
N SER A 91 16.59 -1.75 9.90
CA SER A 91 15.90 -0.87 10.84
C SER A 91 16.86 -0.24 11.85
N GLU A 92 17.86 -0.97 12.33
CA GLU A 92 18.86 -0.47 13.27
C GLU A 92 19.86 0.47 12.60
N GLU A 93 20.34 0.15 11.39
CA GLU A 93 21.22 1.02 10.60
C GLU A 93 20.51 2.31 10.17
N PHE A 94 19.25 2.22 9.77
CA PHE A 94 18.41 3.36 9.43
C PHE A 94 18.24 4.30 10.62
N VAL A 95 17.91 3.74 11.79
CA VAL A 95 17.82 4.49 13.03
C VAL A 95 19.18 5.11 13.38
N LYS A 96 20.29 4.36 13.27
CA LYS A 96 21.62 4.86 13.59
C LYS A 96 22.06 6.01 12.67
N MET A 97 21.79 5.91 11.37
CA MET A 97 22.25 6.86 10.35
C MET A 97 21.35 8.10 10.29
N LEU A 98 20.02 7.92 10.33
CA LEU A 98 19.09 9.01 10.08
C LEU A 98 18.58 9.69 11.35
N LYS A 99 18.51 9.00 12.50
CA LYS A 99 18.04 9.58 13.77
C LYS A 99 18.85 10.82 14.18
N PRO A 100 20.19 10.83 14.13
CA PRO A 100 20.96 12.02 14.50
C PRO A 100 20.67 13.22 13.60
N THR A 101 20.58 13.00 12.28
CA THR A 101 20.24 14.05 11.31
C THR A 101 18.82 14.56 11.46
N LEU A 102 17.83 13.68 11.64
CA LEU A 102 16.44 14.07 11.85
C LEU A 102 16.28 14.85 13.16
N ILE A 103 16.94 14.40 14.23
CA ILE A 103 16.95 15.12 15.50
C ILE A 103 17.56 16.52 15.31
N SER A 104 18.73 16.64 14.68
CA SER A 104 19.35 17.95 14.40
C SER A 104 18.43 18.88 13.63
N ILE A 105 17.85 18.39 12.52
CA ILE A 105 16.91 19.17 11.69
C ILE A 105 15.71 19.60 12.54
N THR A 106 15.11 18.72 13.35
CA THR A 106 13.97 19.08 14.20
C THR A 106 14.31 20.07 15.31
N TYR A 107 15.53 20.04 15.86
CA TYR A 107 15.98 21.04 16.83
C TYR A 107 16.21 22.40 16.17
N ASP A 108 16.81 22.43 14.97
CA ASP A 108 16.98 23.66 14.19
C ASP A 108 15.61 24.24 13.76
N PHE A 109 14.64 23.38 13.41
CA PHE A 109 13.25 23.77 13.15
C PHE A 109 12.52 24.31 14.38
N LYS A 110 12.72 23.71 15.58
CA LYS A 110 12.19 24.26 16.84
C LYS A 110 12.74 25.65 17.11
N ASN A 111 14.02 25.90 16.85
CA ASN A 111 14.64 27.21 17.06
C ASN A 111 14.21 28.25 16.01
N ALA A 112 13.92 27.84 14.77
CA ALA A 112 13.51 28.75 13.69
C ALA A 112 11.99 29.04 13.62
N ASN A 113 11.13 28.12 14.11
CA ASN A 113 9.68 28.19 13.92
C ASN A 113 8.83 28.15 15.20
N CYS A 114 9.41 27.92 16.39
CA CYS A 114 8.60 27.96 17.62
C CYS A 114 8.08 29.38 17.95
N SER A 115 8.59 30.43 17.31
CA SER A 115 8.02 31.79 17.37
C SER A 115 6.93 32.07 16.33
N LYS A 116 6.87 31.30 15.22
CA LYS A 116 5.92 31.50 14.11
C LYS A 116 4.77 30.49 14.07
N LEU A 117 4.97 29.26 14.57
CA LEU A 117 3.90 28.26 14.71
C LEU A 117 3.14 28.38 16.03
N SER A 118 3.74 28.97 17.08
CA SER A 118 3.02 29.35 18.32
C SER A 118 2.11 30.57 18.15
N THR A 119 2.21 31.28 17.02
CA THR A 119 1.36 32.41 16.62
C THR A 119 0.31 32.05 15.57
N ILE A 120 0.10 30.77 15.23
CA ILE A 120 -1.17 30.37 14.61
C ILE A 120 -2.23 30.42 15.70
N SER A 121 -2.67 31.64 16.00
CA SER A 121 -3.75 31.91 16.92
C SER A 121 -4.99 31.16 16.46
N ASN A 122 -5.69 30.55 17.41
CA ASN A 122 -6.97 29.86 17.27
C ASN A 122 -8.09 30.78 16.74
N LYS A 123 -7.98 31.25 15.50
CA LYS A 123 -9.04 31.96 14.76
C LYS A 123 -8.87 31.57 13.30
N PHE A 124 -9.88 30.89 12.73
CA PHE A 124 -9.94 30.33 11.36
C PHE A 124 -9.38 28.91 11.17
N GLN A 125 -9.87 27.92 11.93
CA GLN A 125 -9.88 26.53 11.44
C GLN A 125 -10.81 26.44 10.23
N ALA A 126 -10.39 25.80 9.14
CA ALA A 126 -11.21 25.65 7.95
C ALA A 126 -12.48 24.84 8.28
N LYS A 127 -13.61 25.16 7.64
CA LYS A 127 -14.90 24.48 7.88
C LYS A 127 -14.82 22.95 7.69
N GLU A 128 -13.92 22.51 6.81
CA GLU A 128 -13.66 21.09 6.53
C GLU A 128 -12.95 20.39 7.68
N ASP A 129 -11.97 21.04 8.31
CA ASP A 129 -11.25 20.53 9.48
C ASP A 129 -12.17 20.38 10.69
N LEU A 130 -13.06 21.35 10.90
CA LEU A 130 -14.07 21.30 11.97
C LEU A 130 -15.06 20.14 11.76
N LYS A 131 -15.39 19.82 10.51
CA LYS A 131 -16.26 18.67 10.18
C LYS A 131 -15.54 17.36 10.49
N GLN A 132 -14.28 17.22 10.10
CA GLN A 132 -13.46 16.05 10.42
C GLN A 132 -13.28 15.88 11.92
N GLN A 133 -12.96 16.95 12.65
CA GLN A 133 -12.84 16.92 14.11
C GLN A 133 -14.14 16.47 14.78
N ARG A 134 -15.30 16.97 14.35
CA ARG A 134 -16.61 16.53 14.88
C ARG A 134 -16.89 15.05 14.63
N LEU A 135 -16.51 14.52 13.46
CA LEU A 135 -16.64 13.09 13.16
C LEU A 135 -15.75 12.25 14.09
N ILE A 136 -14.49 12.64 14.26
CA ILE A 136 -13.54 11.98 15.16
C ILE A 136 -14.06 12.00 16.60
N PHE A 137 -14.52 13.15 17.10
CA PHE A 137 -15.08 13.27 18.46
C PHE A 137 -16.33 12.42 18.66
N ARG A 138 -17.23 12.38 17.68
CA ARG A 138 -18.43 11.53 17.73
C ARG A 138 -18.05 10.05 17.83
N ASP A 139 -17.10 9.61 17.00
CA ASP A 139 -16.69 8.21 16.93
C ASP A 139 -15.95 7.79 18.21
N VAL A 140 -15.10 8.67 18.78
CA VAL A 140 -14.46 8.46 20.09
C VAL A 140 -15.50 8.38 21.22
N LEU A 141 -16.48 9.29 21.24
CA LEU A 141 -17.55 9.27 22.25
C LEU A 141 -18.42 8.01 22.15
N HIS A 142 -18.72 7.55 20.94
CA HIS A 142 -19.48 6.32 20.73
C HIS A 142 -18.70 5.10 21.23
N TYR A 143 -17.39 5.04 20.95
CA TYR A 143 -16.53 3.97 21.45
C TYR A 143 -16.45 3.96 22.98
N LEU A 144 -16.24 5.13 23.61
CA LEU A 144 -16.16 5.23 25.09
C LEU A 144 -17.47 4.87 25.80
N ARG A 145 -18.62 5.03 25.13
CA ARG A 145 -19.94 4.74 25.72
C ARG A 145 -20.40 3.30 25.48
N GLU A 146 -20.22 2.80 24.27
CA GLU A 146 -20.84 1.54 23.81
C GLU A 146 -19.80 0.43 23.58
N GLY A 147 -18.50 0.75 23.60
CA GLY A 147 -17.42 -0.19 23.28
C GLY A 147 -17.34 -0.59 21.81
N VAL A 148 -18.12 0.05 20.93
CA VAL A 148 -18.22 -0.27 19.50
C VAL A 148 -17.29 0.62 18.69
N THR A 149 -16.44 0.00 17.87
CA THR A 149 -15.60 0.66 16.86
C THR A 149 -16.34 0.74 15.52
N PRO A 150 -16.12 1.80 14.72
CA PRO A 150 -16.72 1.87 13.39
C PRO A 150 -16.08 0.83 12.47
N ASP A 151 -16.87 -0.12 11.97
CA ASP A 151 -16.42 -1.11 10.99
C ASP A 151 -16.33 -0.50 9.59
N ILE A 152 -15.12 -0.31 9.07
CA ILE A 152 -14.89 0.16 7.69
C ILE A 152 -14.35 -1.01 6.86
N ARG A 153 -15.03 -1.32 5.76
CA ARG A 153 -14.60 -2.36 4.82
C ARG A 153 -13.99 -1.74 3.58
N ILE A 154 -12.71 -1.99 3.35
CA ILE A 154 -11.99 -1.53 2.18
C ILE A 154 -11.84 -2.71 1.23
N LYS A 155 -12.62 -2.69 0.15
CA LYS A 155 -12.53 -3.68 -0.91
C LYS A 155 -11.42 -3.28 -1.88
N PHE A 156 -10.43 -4.14 -2.06
CA PHE A 156 -9.40 -3.99 -3.06
C PHE A 156 -9.38 -5.24 -3.94
N GLU A 157 -9.71 -5.05 -5.21
CA GLU A 157 -9.83 -6.11 -6.22
C GLU A 157 -10.71 -7.29 -5.71
N ASP A 158 -10.08 -8.35 -5.20
CA ASP A 158 -10.72 -9.58 -4.76
C ASP A 158 -10.72 -9.82 -3.25
N GLU A 159 -10.08 -8.96 -2.47
CA GLU A 159 -9.97 -9.08 -1.02
C GLU A 159 -10.64 -7.86 -0.34
N THR A 160 -11.02 -8.05 0.92
CA THR A 160 -11.59 -6.98 1.75
C THR A 160 -10.80 -6.87 3.02
N LEU A 161 -10.17 -5.71 3.22
CA LEU A 161 -9.59 -5.34 4.50
C LEU A 161 -10.71 -4.85 5.41
N LEU A 162 -10.87 -5.49 6.55
CA LEU A 162 -11.74 -5.04 7.62
C LEU A 162 -10.94 -4.15 8.55
N LEU A 163 -11.36 -2.90 8.71
CA LEU A 163 -10.88 -2.02 9.75
C LEU A 163 -11.91 -2.08 10.89
N ASP A 164 -11.62 -2.89 11.91
CA ASP A 164 -12.51 -3.15 13.06
C ASP A 164 -11.97 -2.54 14.36
N SER A 165 -10.79 -1.91 14.33
CA SER A 165 -10.16 -1.31 15.51
C SER A 165 -9.50 0.03 15.20
N TRP A 166 -9.35 0.90 16.20
CA TRP A 166 -8.64 2.17 16.03
C TRP A 166 -7.18 1.98 15.60
N THR A 167 -6.55 0.92 16.09
CA THR A 167 -5.17 0.56 15.75
C THR A 167 -5.03 0.32 14.25
N ILE A 168 -5.87 -0.56 13.68
CA ILE A 168 -5.80 -0.88 12.25
C ILE A 168 -6.23 0.30 11.37
N HIS A 169 -7.19 1.12 11.82
CA HIS A 169 -7.54 2.37 11.16
C HIS A 169 -6.36 3.34 11.10
N HIS A 170 -5.64 3.50 12.21
CA HIS A 170 -4.50 4.42 12.29
C HIS A 170 -3.32 3.91 11.46
N GLN A 171 -3.02 2.61 11.53
CA GLN A 171 -2.00 1.96 10.69
C GLN A 171 -2.32 2.13 9.20
N TYR A 172 -3.57 1.86 8.79
CA TYR A 172 -4.02 2.06 7.42
C TYR A 172 -3.91 3.53 6.99
N ALA A 173 -4.31 4.48 7.83
CA ALA A 173 -4.22 5.91 7.52
C ALA A 173 -2.77 6.36 7.32
N CYS A 174 -1.86 5.91 8.18
CA CYS A 174 -0.42 6.18 8.07
C CYS A 174 0.16 5.62 6.77
N LEU A 175 -0.15 4.36 6.44
CA LEU A 175 0.29 3.72 5.19
C LEU A 175 -0.30 4.44 3.97
N ARG A 176 -1.58 4.81 4.00
CA ARG A 176 -2.24 5.55 2.91
C ARG A 176 -1.65 6.94 2.68
N ASN A 177 -1.18 7.63 3.73
CA ASN A 177 -0.52 8.93 3.58
C ASN A 177 0.84 8.82 2.87
N VAL A 178 1.50 7.67 2.98
CA VAL A 178 2.80 7.40 2.35
C VAL A 178 2.60 6.83 0.93
N LEU A 179 1.72 5.85 0.78
CA LEU A 179 1.52 5.08 -0.44
C LEU A 179 0.46 5.66 -1.38
N ALA A 180 -0.38 6.58 -0.92
CA ALA A 180 -1.42 7.26 -1.69
C ALA A 180 -2.19 6.33 -2.65
N SER A 181 -2.09 6.56 -3.95
CA SER A 181 -2.72 5.78 -5.03
C SER A 181 -2.15 4.36 -5.18
N GLY A 182 -0.94 4.12 -4.72
CA GLY A 182 -0.27 2.82 -4.72
C GLY A 182 -0.73 1.85 -3.62
N MET A 183 -1.57 2.29 -2.68
CA MET A 183 -2.00 1.48 -1.52
C MET A 183 -2.54 0.09 -1.90
N ASN A 184 -3.31 -0.02 -2.98
CA ASN A 184 -3.90 -1.30 -3.42
C ASN A 184 -2.86 -2.32 -3.89
N VAL A 185 -1.78 -1.85 -4.55
CA VAL A 185 -0.68 -2.73 -4.99
C VAL A 185 0.01 -3.32 -3.78
N HIS A 186 0.30 -2.49 -2.79
CA HIS A 186 0.96 -2.88 -1.55
C HIS A 186 0.10 -3.80 -0.67
N LEU A 187 -1.21 -3.55 -0.54
CA LEU A 187 -2.10 -4.48 0.19
C LEU A 187 -2.08 -5.90 -0.38
N LYS A 188 -1.85 -6.05 -1.69
CA LYS A 188 -1.87 -7.32 -2.39
C LYS A 188 -0.51 -8.02 -2.39
N GLU A 189 0.55 -7.27 -2.65
CA GLU A 189 1.86 -7.83 -2.96
C GLU A 189 2.84 -7.73 -1.78
N ASN A 190 2.70 -6.71 -0.91
CA ASN A 190 3.67 -6.43 0.15
C ASN A 190 3.41 -7.26 1.41
N LEU A 191 4.30 -8.21 1.69
CA LEU A 191 4.17 -9.14 2.83
C LEU A 191 4.15 -8.40 4.17
N LEU A 192 5.02 -7.40 4.36
CA LEU A 192 5.07 -6.60 5.57
C LEU A 192 3.74 -5.88 5.83
N ILE A 193 3.13 -5.29 4.80
CA ILE A 193 1.85 -4.59 4.94
C ILE A 193 0.71 -5.57 5.25
N ARG A 194 0.73 -6.76 4.63
CA ARG A 194 -0.24 -7.81 4.93
C ARG A 194 -0.12 -8.31 6.37
N ASP A 195 1.08 -8.38 6.90
CA ASP A 195 1.33 -8.75 8.30
C ASP A 195 0.89 -7.62 9.25
N ILE A 196 1.26 -6.35 8.97
CA ILE A 196 0.87 -5.18 9.78
C ILE A 196 -0.66 -5.06 9.89
N LEU A 197 -1.37 -5.27 8.78
CA LEU A 197 -2.81 -5.14 8.69
C LEU A 197 -3.54 -6.50 8.82
N THR A 198 -2.82 -7.55 9.20
CA THR A 198 -3.32 -8.91 9.44
C THR A 198 -4.26 -9.45 8.35
N LEU A 199 -3.94 -9.22 7.07
CA LEU A 199 -4.72 -9.73 5.92
C LEU A 199 -4.50 -11.21 5.64
N GLY A 200 -3.56 -11.86 6.33
CA GLY A 200 -3.20 -13.25 6.10
C GLY A 200 -2.45 -13.47 4.78
N PRO A 201 -2.17 -14.75 4.42
CA PRO A 201 -1.37 -15.09 3.26
C PRO A 201 -2.01 -14.57 1.96
N LYS A 202 -1.16 -14.25 0.98
CA LYS A 202 -1.58 -13.75 -0.33
C LYS A 202 -2.52 -14.74 -1.01
N VAL A 203 -3.69 -14.29 -1.47
CA VAL A 203 -4.58 -15.18 -2.22
C VAL A 203 -3.99 -15.42 -3.62
N SER A 204 -3.65 -16.67 -3.91
CA SER A 204 -2.98 -17.06 -5.14
C SER A 204 -3.88 -16.88 -6.37
N LYS A 205 -3.35 -16.24 -7.42
CA LYS A 205 -4.03 -16.16 -8.74
C LYS A 205 -4.30 -17.54 -9.33
N LEU A 206 -3.47 -18.54 -9.02
CA LEU A 206 -3.64 -19.91 -9.49
C LEU A 206 -4.82 -20.59 -8.80
N GLU A 207 -4.93 -20.48 -7.48
CA GLU A 207 -6.06 -21.05 -6.70
C GLU A 207 -7.41 -20.52 -7.21
N LYS A 208 -7.48 -19.21 -7.51
CA LYS A 208 -8.69 -18.61 -8.10
C LYS A 208 -8.96 -19.07 -9.52
N ARG A 209 -7.91 -19.26 -10.34
CA ARG A 209 -8.06 -19.79 -11.71
C ARG A 209 -8.58 -21.23 -11.66
N PHE A 210 -8.10 -22.03 -10.71
CA PHE A 210 -8.61 -23.38 -10.46
C PHE A 210 -10.08 -23.36 -10.02
N GLU A 211 -10.49 -22.52 -9.06
CA GLU A 211 -11.90 -22.41 -8.66
C GLU A 211 -12.83 -21.99 -9.80
N LYS A 212 -12.38 -21.04 -10.64
CA LYS A 212 -13.18 -20.57 -11.78
C LYS A 212 -13.33 -21.67 -12.84
N ILE A 213 -12.27 -22.42 -13.11
CA ILE A 213 -12.29 -23.59 -14.00
C ILE A 213 -13.22 -24.67 -13.43
N LEU A 214 -13.11 -24.97 -12.14
CA LEU A 214 -13.94 -25.97 -11.47
C LEU A 214 -15.44 -25.63 -11.54
N LYS A 215 -15.81 -24.36 -11.32
CA LYS A 215 -17.20 -23.90 -11.45
C LYS A 215 -17.73 -24.00 -12.89
N LEU A 216 -16.88 -23.77 -13.89
CA LEU A 216 -17.25 -23.94 -15.30
C LEU A 216 -17.42 -25.42 -15.66
N GLU A 217 -16.52 -26.28 -15.20
CA GLU A 217 -16.59 -27.73 -15.40
C GLU A 217 -17.85 -28.32 -14.75
N GLN A 218 -18.18 -27.89 -13.53
CA GLN A 218 -19.38 -28.33 -12.83
C GLN A 218 -20.67 -27.89 -13.55
N ARG A 219 -20.69 -26.68 -14.14
CA ARG A 219 -21.80 -26.21 -14.99
C ARG A 219 -21.94 -27.05 -16.25
N ALA A 220 -20.83 -27.32 -16.94
CA ALA A 220 -20.83 -28.15 -18.15
C ALA A 220 -21.31 -29.57 -17.86
N SER A 221 -20.86 -30.17 -16.76
CA SER A 221 -21.30 -31.49 -16.29
C SER A 221 -22.80 -31.51 -15.98
N ASN A 222 -23.31 -30.49 -15.29
CA ASN A 222 -24.74 -30.35 -15.00
C ASN A 222 -25.59 -30.17 -16.26
N GLU A 223 -25.09 -29.45 -17.26
CA GLU A 223 -25.75 -29.24 -18.55
C GLU A 223 -25.84 -30.55 -19.36
N VAL A 224 -24.75 -31.32 -19.42
CA VAL A 224 -24.73 -32.65 -20.04
C VAL A 224 -25.70 -33.60 -19.32
N ALA A 225 -25.68 -33.62 -17.99
CA ALA A 225 -26.60 -34.44 -17.20
C ALA A 225 -28.07 -34.05 -17.43
N SER A 226 -28.36 -32.75 -17.53
CA SER A 226 -29.70 -32.24 -17.83
C SER A 226 -30.16 -32.67 -19.23
N LYS A 227 -29.28 -32.53 -20.23
CA LYS A 227 -29.55 -32.96 -21.62
C LYS A 227 -29.84 -34.47 -21.69
N ASN A 228 -29.04 -35.29 -21.01
CA ASN A 228 -29.23 -36.74 -20.95
C ASN A 228 -30.58 -37.12 -20.30
N ARG A 229 -30.96 -36.45 -19.19
CA ARG A 229 -32.28 -36.65 -18.57
C ARG A 229 -33.42 -36.29 -19.52
N SER A 230 -33.31 -35.19 -20.25
CA SER A 230 -34.32 -34.78 -21.22
C SER A 230 -34.45 -35.78 -22.37
N ILE A 231 -33.34 -36.28 -22.92
CA ILE A 231 -33.34 -37.30 -23.97
C ILE A 231 -33.97 -38.61 -23.47
N ALA A 232 -33.60 -39.09 -22.28
CA ALA A 232 -34.15 -40.31 -21.71
C ALA A 232 -35.67 -40.19 -21.48
N ARG A 233 -36.12 -39.06 -20.92
CA ARG A 233 -37.55 -38.78 -20.71
C ARG A 233 -38.31 -38.64 -22.02
N GLY A 234 -37.69 -38.10 -23.08
CA GLY A 234 -38.28 -38.04 -24.42
C GLY A 234 -38.59 -39.45 -24.94
N LYS A 235 -37.60 -40.34 -24.93
CA LYS A 235 -37.78 -41.75 -25.34
C LYS A 235 -38.87 -42.47 -24.55
N GLU A 236 -39.01 -42.18 -23.27
CA GLU A 236 -40.02 -42.81 -22.41
C GLU A 236 -41.44 -42.24 -22.63
N ARG A 237 -41.56 -40.98 -23.04
CA ARG A 237 -42.84 -40.40 -23.50
C ARG A 237 -43.28 -40.98 -24.82
N ASP A 238 -42.36 -41.12 -25.77
CA ASP A 238 -42.65 -41.69 -27.09
C ASP A 238 -43.13 -43.15 -26.98
N LYS A 239 -42.53 -43.93 -26.07
CA LYS A 239 -42.99 -45.29 -25.76
C LYS A 239 -44.42 -45.34 -25.23
N ARG A 240 -44.83 -44.37 -24.39
CA ARG A 240 -46.19 -44.30 -23.86
C ARG A 240 -47.21 -43.94 -24.94
N PHE A 241 -46.83 -43.08 -25.88
CA PHE A 241 -47.67 -42.73 -27.03
C PHE A 241 -47.82 -43.89 -28.02
N ALA A 242 -46.73 -44.61 -28.31
CA ALA A 242 -46.74 -45.76 -29.21
C ALA A 242 -47.50 -46.99 -28.64
N SER A 243 -47.76 -47.04 -27.33
CA SER A 243 -48.56 -48.08 -26.68
C SER A 243 -50.06 -47.76 -26.58
N LEU A 244 -50.51 -46.63 -27.14
CA LEU A 244 -51.91 -46.16 -27.14
C LEU A 244 -52.58 -46.26 -28.53
N GLU A 245 -51.88 -46.77 -29.55
CA GLU A 245 -52.43 -47.25 -30.84
C GLU A 245 -52.46 -48.79 -30.86
#